data_AF-A0A3D0XEH7-F1
#
_entry.id   AF-A0A3D0XEH7-F1
#
_cell.length_a   1.000
_cell.length_b   1.000
_cell.length_c   1.000
_cell.angle_alpha   90.00
_cell.angle_beta   90.00
_cell.angle_gamma   90.00
#
_symmetry.space_group_name_H-M   'P 1'
#
loop_
_entity.id
_entity.type
_entity.pdbx_description
1 polymer ?
#
loop_
_entity_poly.entity_id
_entity_poly.type
_entity_poly.pdbx_seq_one_letter_code
_entity_poly.pdbx_strand_id
1 'polypeptide(L)'
;MDYTREIIKKIDSMSGSKSSFQVFSDWVKCTALSIAQSVYYSEKREKHFLETIKEYPKDEFAKMTAMLTETFEDKFGDVLGNLFMMSGWGNKNTGQFFTPYSLSLACANLQKYLKDDILEMNEPSAGAGGMVIAVAQTMKEQDINYQKNLRVVAQDLDWNALYMCYIQLSLLGIDAKCVQGDTLENKSFDNLSENVFLTPMYFLNGCVW
;
A
#
# COMPACT_ATOMS: atom_id res chain seq x y z
N MET A 1 19.16 0.02 -8.12
CA MET A 1 19.37 -1.45 -8.05
C MET A 1 18.00 -2.13 -8.24
N ASP A 2 17.87 -3.33 -8.81
CA ASP A 2 16.54 -3.98 -8.91
C ASP A 2 16.18 -4.69 -7.60
N TYR A 3 15.77 -3.89 -6.61
CA TYR A 3 15.41 -4.38 -5.28
C TYR A 3 14.17 -5.28 -5.27
N THR A 4 13.31 -5.20 -6.30
CA THR A 4 12.10 -6.05 -6.37
C THR A 4 12.48 -7.53 -6.41
N ARG A 5 13.47 -7.90 -7.24
CA ARG A 5 13.95 -9.28 -7.33
C ARG A 5 14.69 -9.74 -6.08
N GLU A 6 15.43 -8.84 -5.43
CA GLU A 6 16.14 -9.16 -4.19
C GLU A 6 15.17 -9.42 -3.02
N ILE A 7 14.08 -8.65 -2.93
CA ILE A 7 13.00 -8.91 -1.97
C ILE A 7 12.39 -10.30 -2.23
N ILE A 8 12.07 -10.65 -3.49
CA ILE A 8 11.53 -11.98 -3.82
C ILE A 8 12.47 -13.10 -3.37
N LYS A 9 13.77 -12.99 -3.69
CA LYS A 9 14.77 -13.98 -3.25
C LYS A 9 14.83 -14.11 -1.73
N LYS A 10 14.74 -13.00 -1.00
CA LYS A 10 14.70 -13.02 0.48
C LYS A 10 13.46 -13.74 0.99
N ILE A 11 12.29 -13.44 0.43
CA ILE A 11 11.03 -14.11 0.77
C ILE A 11 11.17 -15.62 0.55
N ASP A 12 11.67 -16.04 -0.61
CA ASP A 12 11.86 -17.45 -0.93
C ASP A 12 12.88 -18.13 -0.01
N SER A 13 13.96 -17.44 0.38
CA SER A 13 14.95 -17.99 1.33
C SER A 13 14.37 -18.22 2.74
N MET A 14 13.30 -17.50 3.10
CA MET A 14 12.60 -17.64 4.38
C MET A 14 11.43 -18.65 4.32
N SER A 15 11.13 -19.21 3.15
CA SER A 15 9.95 -20.06 2.91
C SER A 15 10.02 -21.49 3.49
N GLY A 16 10.71 -21.71 4.62
CA GLY A 16 10.99 -23.04 5.18
C GLY A 16 9.79 -23.98 5.26
N SER A 17 9.01 -23.93 6.34
CA SER A 17 7.75 -24.69 6.47
C SER A 17 6.52 -23.90 6.01
N LYS A 18 6.70 -22.65 5.59
CA LYS A 18 5.65 -21.71 5.17
C LYS A 18 5.80 -21.42 3.68
N SER A 19 4.71 -21.23 2.95
CA SER A 19 4.81 -20.80 1.56
C SER A 19 5.43 -19.40 1.44
N SER A 20 6.13 -19.09 0.34
CA SER A 20 6.63 -17.73 0.06
C SER A 20 5.52 -16.68 0.14
N PHE A 21 4.29 -17.04 -0.26
CA PHE A 21 3.12 -16.19 -0.13
C PHE A 21 2.78 -15.86 1.33
N GLN A 22 2.87 -16.83 2.25
CA GLN A 22 2.64 -16.59 3.67
C GLN A 22 3.71 -15.65 4.25
N VAL A 23 4.99 -15.87 3.89
CA VAL A 23 6.08 -14.99 4.31
C VAL A 23 5.86 -13.56 3.81
N PHE A 24 5.46 -13.40 2.55
CA PHE A 24 5.10 -12.10 1.98
C PHE A 24 3.93 -11.44 2.72
N SER A 25 2.84 -12.18 2.92
CA SER A 25 1.64 -11.68 3.61
C SER A 25 1.97 -11.19 5.03
N ASP A 26 2.78 -11.96 5.75
CA ASP A 26 3.21 -11.60 7.10
C ASP A 26 4.16 -10.40 7.10
N TRP A 27 5.03 -10.27 6.09
CA TRP A 27 5.90 -9.10 5.93
C TRP A 27 5.10 -7.82 5.65
N VAL A 28 4.19 -7.82 4.68
CA VAL A 28 3.37 -6.62 4.39
C VAL A 28 2.47 -6.29 5.56
N LYS A 29 1.87 -7.27 6.24
CA LYS A 29 1.12 -7.05 7.48
C LYS A 29 1.99 -6.38 8.54
N CYS A 30 3.16 -6.94 8.85
CA CYS A 30 4.05 -6.39 9.88
C CYS A 30 4.52 -4.96 9.54
N THR A 31 4.80 -4.71 8.26
CA THR A 31 5.24 -3.40 7.76
C THR A 31 4.13 -2.37 7.90
N ALA A 32 2.91 -2.70 7.44
CA ALA A 32 1.74 -1.82 7.55
C ALA A 32 1.42 -1.50 9.02
N LEU A 33 1.42 -2.51 9.90
CA LEU A 33 1.20 -2.31 11.33
C LEU A 33 2.28 -1.41 11.93
N SER A 34 3.55 -1.61 11.58
CA SER A 34 4.66 -0.79 12.10
C SER A 34 4.52 0.68 11.70
N ILE A 35 4.15 0.96 10.44
CA ILE A 35 3.90 2.32 9.96
C ILE A 35 2.74 2.95 10.73
N ALA A 36 1.61 2.24 10.85
CA ALA A 36 0.44 2.75 11.58
C ALA A 36 0.76 3.07 13.05
N GLN A 37 1.41 2.13 13.75
CA GLN A 37 1.80 2.27 15.16
C GLN A 37 2.74 3.45 15.41
N SER A 38 3.52 3.87 14.41
CA SER A 38 4.42 5.02 14.52
C SER A 38 3.70 6.37 14.56
N VAL A 39 2.43 6.43 14.11
CA VAL A 39 1.66 7.67 14.01
C VAL A 39 0.44 7.67 14.94
N TYR A 40 -0.23 6.52 15.08
CA TYR A 40 -1.38 6.36 15.97
C TYR A 40 -1.38 4.96 16.57
N TYR A 41 -1.19 4.89 17.88
CA TYR A 41 -1.02 3.64 18.60
C TYR A 41 -2.34 2.88 18.79
N SER A 42 -2.32 1.57 18.58
CA SER A 42 -3.36 0.60 18.95
C SER A 42 -2.76 -0.64 19.59
N GLU A 43 -3.24 -1.01 20.78
CA GLU A 43 -2.82 -2.24 21.47
C GLU A 43 -3.15 -3.50 20.67
N LYS A 44 -4.27 -3.50 19.95
CA LYS A 44 -4.70 -4.65 19.13
C LYS A 44 -3.75 -4.87 17.95
N ARG A 45 -3.35 -3.78 17.28
CA ARG A 45 -2.36 -3.81 16.21
C ARG A 45 -0.99 -4.24 16.69
N GLU A 46 -0.56 -3.74 17.85
CA GLU A 46 0.70 -4.18 18.48
C GLU A 46 0.68 -5.69 18.74
N LYS A 47 -0.41 -6.19 19.31
CA LYS A 47 -0.58 -7.63 19.55
C LYS A 47 -0.49 -8.42 18.25
N HIS A 48 -1.18 -8.00 17.19
CA HIS A 48 -1.12 -8.66 15.89
C HIS A 48 0.26 -8.62 15.25
N PHE A 49 1.01 -7.53 15.42
CA PHE A 49 2.39 -7.43 14.99
C PHE A 49 3.28 -8.43 15.73
N LEU A 50 3.24 -8.42 17.08
CA LEU A 50 4.05 -9.30 17.92
C LEU A 50 3.74 -10.78 17.70
N GLU A 51 2.47 -11.12 17.51
CA GLU A 51 2.02 -12.50 17.19
C GLU A 51 2.53 -12.99 15.84
N THR A 52 2.62 -12.11 14.84
CA THR A 52 3.10 -12.47 13.50
C THR A 52 4.63 -12.50 13.45
N ILE A 53 5.31 -11.45 13.95
CA ILE A 53 6.76 -11.26 13.79
C ILE A 53 7.59 -12.27 14.59
N LYS A 54 7.06 -12.84 15.69
CA LYS A 54 7.79 -13.82 16.53
C LYS A 54 8.26 -15.05 15.76
N GLU A 55 7.62 -15.34 14.63
CA GLU A 55 7.93 -16.48 13.77
C GLU A 55 8.98 -16.17 12.69
N TYR A 56 9.58 -14.98 12.70
CA TYR A 56 10.50 -14.50 11.67
C TYR A 56 11.71 -13.77 12.28
N PRO A 57 12.87 -13.80 11.61
CA PRO A 57 13.99 -12.92 11.96
C PRO A 57 13.61 -11.46 11.69
N LYS A 58 13.44 -10.66 12.75
CA LYS A 58 13.02 -9.24 12.66
C LYS A 58 13.87 -8.42 11.68
N ASP A 59 15.18 -8.66 11.68
CA ASP A 59 16.13 -7.94 10.83
C ASP A 59 15.90 -8.19 9.33
N GLU A 60 15.38 -9.36 8.95
CA GLU A 60 15.11 -9.65 7.53
C GLU A 60 13.88 -8.88 7.04
N PHE A 61 12.83 -8.76 7.84
CA PHE A 61 11.66 -7.92 7.51
C PHE A 61 12.04 -6.43 7.45
N ALA A 62 12.89 -5.97 8.38
CA ALA A 62 13.41 -4.59 8.34
C ALA A 62 14.23 -4.34 7.07
N LYS A 63 15.12 -5.26 6.69
CA LYS A 63 15.91 -5.15 5.44
C LYS A 63 15.03 -5.10 4.20
N MET A 64 14.01 -5.96 4.09
CA MET A 64 13.09 -5.93 2.94
C MET A 64 12.29 -4.61 2.88
N THR A 65 11.91 -4.07 4.05
CA THR A 65 11.24 -2.77 4.14
C THR A 65 12.16 -1.62 3.71
N ALA A 66 13.44 -1.67 4.09
CA ALA A 66 14.44 -0.70 3.63
C ALA A 66 14.64 -0.77 2.10
N MET A 67 14.76 -1.98 1.53
CA MET A 67 14.85 -2.18 0.08
C MET A 67 13.62 -1.63 -0.67
N LEU A 68 12.42 -1.83 -0.12
CA LEU A 68 11.20 -1.25 -0.67
C LEU A 68 11.24 0.28 -0.65
N THR A 69 11.67 0.86 0.47
CA THR A 69 11.79 2.31 0.63
C THR A 69 12.80 2.90 -0.36
N GLU A 70 13.99 2.30 -0.47
CA GLU A 70 15.01 2.72 -1.45
C GLU A 70 14.53 2.61 -2.90
N THR A 71 13.61 1.68 -3.21
CA THR A 71 13.03 1.59 -4.55
C THR A 71 12.24 2.85 -4.92
N PHE A 72 11.55 3.46 -3.95
CA PHE A 72 10.74 4.65 -4.18
C PHE A 72 11.58 5.94 -4.36
N GLU A 73 12.82 5.96 -3.89
CA GLU A 73 13.77 7.05 -4.17
C GLU A 73 14.18 7.07 -5.64
N ASP A 74 14.37 5.89 -6.24
CA ASP A 74 14.77 5.74 -7.64
C ASP A 74 13.58 5.76 -8.61
N LYS A 75 12.43 5.20 -8.21
CA LYS A 75 11.30 4.93 -9.11
C LYS A 75 9.95 5.15 -8.43
N PHE A 76 9.11 5.94 -9.09
CA PHE A 76 7.67 5.98 -8.80
C PHE A 76 6.95 4.79 -9.47
N GLY A 77 6.10 4.08 -8.74
CA GLY A 77 5.25 3.05 -9.34
C GLY A 77 4.67 2.03 -8.36
N ASP A 78 3.81 1.15 -8.87
CA ASP A 78 3.25 0.03 -8.09
C ASP A 78 4.27 -1.11 -7.92
N VAL A 79 5.17 -0.95 -6.94
CA VAL A 79 6.26 -1.89 -6.66
C VAL A 79 5.72 -3.17 -6.02
N LEU A 80 4.86 -3.06 -5.01
CA LEU A 80 4.32 -4.24 -4.32
C LEU A 80 3.34 -5.02 -5.20
N GLY A 81 2.50 -4.35 -6.00
CA GLY A 81 1.65 -5.02 -6.99
C GLY A 81 2.47 -5.72 -8.06
N ASN A 82 3.53 -5.09 -8.56
CA ASN A 82 4.45 -5.73 -9.50
C ASN A 82 5.17 -6.95 -8.88
N LEU A 83 5.66 -6.83 -7.65
CA LEU A 83 6.26 -7.95 -6.91
C LEU A 83 5.28 -9.12 -6.79
N PHE A 84 4.05 -8.83 -6.36
CA PHE A 84 2.99 -9.82 -6.21
C PHE A 84 2.69 -10.57 -7.52
N MET A 85 2.60 -9.83 -8.62
CA MET A 85 2.38 -10.41 -9.96
C MET A 85 3.57 -11.25 -10.43
N MET A 86 4.81 -10.75 -10.25
CA MET A 86 6.03 -11.47 -10.62
C MET A 86 6.20 -12.78 -9.86
N SER A 87 5.80 -12.82 -8.59
CA SER A 87 5.85 -14.02 -7.77
C SER A 87 4.76 -15.05 -8.09
N GLY A 88 3.79 -14.71 -8.94
CA GLY A 88 2.71 -15.61 -9.33
C GLY A 88 1.72 -15.94 -8.21
N TRP A 89 1.66 -15.12 -7.15
CA TRP A 89 0.74 -15.30 -6.03
C TRP A 89 -0.71 -14.92 -6.34
N GLY A 90 -0.95 -14.37 -7.53
CA GLY A 90 -2.30 -14.15 -8.06
C GLY A 90 -3.12 -15.43 -8.08
N ASN A 91 -4.23 -15.43 -7.36
CA ASN A 91 -5.15 -16.54 -7.36
C ASN A 91 -6.03 -16.48 -8.63
N LYS A 92 -5.69 -17.30 -9.62
CA LYS A 92 -6.45 -17.42 -10.89
C LYS A 92 -7.93 -17.76 -10.69
N ASN A 93 -8.28 -18.38 -9.56
CA ASN A 93 -9.66 -18.80 -9.27
C ASN A 93 -10.49 -17.71 -8.60
N THR A 94 -9.88 -16.68 -7.98
CA THR A 94 -10.61 -15.54 -7.40
C THR A 94 -10.73 -14.37 -8.39
N GLY A 95 -10.10 -14.46 -9.57
CA GLY A 95 -10.14 -13.40 -10.58
C GLY A 95 -9.43 -12.11 -10.15
N GLN A 96 -8.58 -12.17 -9.12
CA GLN A 96 -7.82 -11.00 -8.66
C GLN A 96 -6.70 -10.71 -9.65
N PHE A 97 -6.94 -9.76 -10.55
CA PHE A 97 -5.95 -9.23 -11.47
C PHE A 97 -5.63 -7.80 -11.08
N PHE A 98 -4.36 -7.55 -10.73
CA PHE A 98 -3.89 -6.18 -10.56
C PHE A 98 -3.82 -5.52 -11.93
N THR A 99 -4.20 -4.25 -11.99
CA THR A 99 -4.06 -3.44 -13.20
C THR A 99 -2.58 -3.31 -13.55
N PRO A 100 -2.13 -3.70 -14.75
CA PRO A 100 -0.78 -3.40 -15.20
C PRO A 100 -0.51 -1.90 -15.07
N TYR A 101 0.61 -1.54 -14.44
CA TYR A 101 0.87 -0.14 -14.06
C TYR A 101 0.86 0.84 -15.25
N SER A 102 1.25 0.37 -16.45
CA SER A 102 1.16 1.16 -17.69
C SER A 102 -0.27 1.57 -18.06
N LEU A 103 -1.27 0.73 -17.77
CA LEU A 103 -2.68 1.06 -17.98
C LEU A 103 -3.17 2.06 -16.93
N SER A 104 -2.75 1.91 -15.67
CA SER A 104 -3.02 2.90 -14.63
C SER A 104 -2.48 4.29 -15.01
N LEU A 105 -1.24 4.36 -15.51
CA LEU A 105 -0.65 5.59 -16.04
C LEU A 105 -1.41 6.15 -17.24
N ALA A 106 -1.81 5.29 -18.19
CA ALA A 106 -2.60 5.74 -19.33
C ALA A 106 -3.92 6.38 -18.88
N CYS A 107 -4.63 5.77 -17.92
CA CYS A 107 -5.85 6.32 -17.34
C CYS A 107 -5.62 7.63 -16.59
N ALA A 108 -4.57 7.72 -15.77
CA ALA A 108 -4.22 8.94 -15.04
C ALA A 108 -3.93 10.12 -16.00
N ASN A 109 -3.21 9.86 -17.10
CA ASN A 109 -2.89 10.88 -18.10
C ASN A 109 -4.08 11.40 -18.92
N LEU A 110 -5.24 10.73 -18.88
CA LEU A 110 -6.47 11.23 -19.52
C LEU A 110 -7.17 12.29 -18.68
N GLN A 111 -6.86 12.38 -17.38
CA GLN A 111 -7.48 13.32 -16.47
C GLN A 111 -6.75 14.67 -16.50
N LYS A 112 -7.48 15.73 -16.16
CA LYS A 112 -6.92 17.06 -15.97
C LYS A 112 -6.78 17.33 -14.48
N TYR A 113 -5.57 17.67 -14.05
CA TYR A 113 -5.27 18.07 -12.68
C TYR A 113 -5.02 19.58 -12.61
N LEU A 114 -5.42 20.22 -11.51
CA LEU A 114 -5.31 21.67 -11.31
C LEU A 114 -4.41 21.94 -10.10
N LYS A 115 -3.45 22.87 -10.24
CA LYS A 115 -2.44 23.16 -9.19
C LYS A 115 -3.04 23.73 -7.90
N ASP A 116 -4.13 24.49 -8.03
CA ASP A 116 -4.74 25.21 -6.92
C ASP A 116 -5.90 24.43 -6.25
N ASP A 117 -6.25 23.25 -6.80
CA ASP A 117 -7.34 22.42 -6.29
C ASP A 117 -6.82 21.18 -5.57
N ILE A 118 -7.64 20.69 -4.63
CA ILE A 118 -7.46 19.38 -4.02
C ILE A 118 -8.33 18.39 -4.79
N LEU A 119 -7.70 17.39 -5.39
CA LEU A 119 -8.38 16.24 -5.95
C LEU A 119 -8.75 15.26 -4.84
N GLU A 120 -10.05 15.06 -4.65
CA GLU A 120 -10.58 13.98 -3.82
C GLU A 120 -10.87 12.76 -4.70
N MET A 121 -10.18 11.67 -4.44
CA MET A 121 -10.24 10.43 -5.21
C MET A 121 -10.82 9.31 -4.35
N ASN A 122 -11.76 8.57 -4.91
CA ASN A 122 -12.24 7.31 -4.34
C ASN A 122 -11.79 6.15 -5.24
N GLU A 123 -11.11 5.17 -4.66
CA GLU A 123 -10.69 3.95 -5.33
C GLU A 123 -11.32 2.74 -4.60
N PRO A 124 -12.48 2.24 -5.09
CA PRO A 124 -13.31 1.26 -4.38
C PRO A 124 -12.80 -0.19 -4.48
N SER A 125 -11.78 -0.46 -5.30
CA SER A 125 -11.17 -1.77 -5.48
C SER A 125 -9.66 -1.61 -5.68
N ALA A 126 -9.01 -1.09 -4.66
CA ALA A 126 -7.70 -0.48 -4.77
C ALA A 126 -6.57 -1.43 -5.15
N GLY A 127 -6.70 -2.73 -4.88
CA GLY A 127 -5.61 -3.67 -4.99
C GLY A 127 -4.41 -3.16 -4.18
N ALA A 128 -3.24 -3.13 -4.81
CA ALA A 128 -2.01 -2.61 -4.23
C ALA A 128 -1.89 -1.08 -4.31
N GLY A 129 -2.91 -0.38 -4.81
CA GLY A 129 -2.94 1.08 -4.95
C GLY A 129 -2.43 1.61 -6.30
N GLY A 130 -2.21 0.75 -7.30
CA GLY A 130 -1.56 1.13 -8.55
C GLY A 130 -2.23 2.30 -9.31
N MET A 131 -3.56 2.41 -9.27
CA MET A 131 -4.26 3.56 -9.87
C MET A 131 -3.96 4.87 -9.14
N VAL A 132 -4.02 4.86 -7.81
CA VAL A 132 -3.72 6.03 -6.97
C VAL A 132 -2.28 6.49 -7.15
N ILE A 133 -1.33 5.53 -7.17
CA ILE A 133 0.09 5.80 -7.40
C ILE A 133 0.29 6.42 -8.79
N ALA A 134 -0.39 5.92 -9.82
CA ALA A 134 -0.32 6.49 -11.17
C ALA A 134 -0.83 7.95 -11.21
N VAL A 135 -1.93 8.26 -10.52
CA VAL A 135 -2.43 9.65 -10.38
C VAL A 135 -1.39 10.54 -9.71
N ALA A 136 -0.83 10.11 -8.58
CA ALA A 136 0.20 10.86 -7.87
C ALA A 136 1.47 11.08 -8.74
N GLN A 137 1.88 10.08 -9.52
CA GLN A 137 2.98 10.20 -10.46
C GLN A 137 2.67 11.24 -11.54
N THR A 138 1.51 11.17 -12.19
CA THR A 138 1.11 12.12 -13.24
C THR A 138 1.02 13.55 -12.69
N MET A 139 0.49 13.74 -11.48
CA MET A 139 0.49 15.05 -10.82
C MET A 139 1.92 15.56 -10.58
N LYS A 140 2.83 14.71 -10.09
CA LYS A 140 4.25 15.06 -9.91
C LYS A 140 4.91 15.47 -11.23
N GLU A 141 4.68 14.73 -12.30
CA GLU A 141 5.19 15.02 -13.65
C GLU A 141 4.63 16.33 -14.23
N GLN A 142 3.43 16.73 -13.81
CA GLN A 142 2.81 18.03 -14.13
C GLN A 142 3.21 19.16 -13.16
N ASP A 143 4.22 18.94 -12.31
CA ASP A 143 4.70 19.91 -11.32
C ASP A 143 3.60 20.35 -10.32
N ILE A 144 2.74 19.39 -9.96
CA ILE A 144 1.69 19.52 -8.94
C ILE A 144 2.11 18.72 -7.71
N ASN A 145 2.03 19.33 -6.53
CA ASN A 145 2.37 18.66 -5.28
C ASN A 145 1.23 17.73 -4.82
N TYR A 146 1.25 16.49 -5.29
CA TYR A 146 0.25 15.48 -4.91
C TYR A 146 0.12 15.29 -3.40
N GLN A 147 1.18 15.49 -2.60
CA GLN A 147 1.12 15.35 -1.13
C GLN A 147 0.19 16.38 -0.47
N LYS A 148 -0.07 17.50 -1.15
CA LYS A 148 -1.00 18.56 -0.72
C LYS A 148 -2.30 18.58 -1.52
N ASN A 149 -2.24 18.17 -2.77
CA ASN A 149 -3.31 18.31 -3.75
C ASN A 149 -4.07 17.01 -4.03
N LEU A 150 -3.72 15.87 -3.42
CA LEU A 150 -4.41 14.59 -3.61
C LEU A 150 -4.87 14.03 -2.25
N ARG A 151 -6.17 13.72 -2.14
CA ARG A 151 -6.79 13.05 -1.00
C ARG A 151 -7.49 11.78 -1.47
N VAL A 152 -7.23 10.66 -0.80
CA VAL A 152 -7.65 9.34 -1.32
C VAL A 152 -8.40 8.52 -0.28
N VAL A 153 -9.61 8.08 -0.63
CA VAL A 153 -10.23 6.91 0.03
C VAL A 153 -9.98 5.70 -0.84
N ALA A 154 -9.15 4.77 -0.36
CA ALA A 154 -8.85 3.51 -1.04
C ALA A 154 -9.50 2.36 -0.27
N GLN A 155 -10.26 1.50 -0.93
CA GLN A 155 -10.95 0.38 -0.32
C GLN A 155 -10.65 -0.92 -1.05
N ASP A 156 -10.48 -2.01 -0.31
CA ASP A 156 -10.35 -3.34 -0.89
C ASP A 156 -10.91 -4.42 0.05
N LEU A 157 -11.39 -5.54 -0.51
CA LEU A 157 -11.90 -6.67 0.25
C LEU A 157 -10.76 -7.48 0.88
N ASP A 158 -9.61 -7.58 0.21
CA ASP A 158 -8.48 -8.40 0.64
C ASP A 158 -7.51 -7.62 1.54
N TRP A 159 -7.11 -8.26 2.65
CA TRP A 159 -6.19 -7.66 3.61
C TRP A 159 -4.78 -7.46 3.05
N ASN A 160 -4.29 -8.39 2.22
CA ASN A 160 -2.96 -8.23 1.62
C ASN A 160 -2.95 -7.09 0.61
N ALA A 161 -3.99 -6.98 -0.22
CA ALA A 161 -4.21 -5.82 -1.10
C ALA A 161 -4.20 -4.52 -0.30
N LEU A 162 -5.00 -4.43 0.77
CA LEU A 162 -5.04 -3.26 1.63
C LEU A 162 -3.66 -2.92 2.20
N TYR A 163 -2.94 -3.89 2.77
CA TYR A 163 -1.63 -3.63 3.36
C TYR A 163 -0.62 -3.14 2.32
N MET A 164 -0.60 -3.74 1.12
CA MET A 164 0.23 -3.26 0.02
C MET A 164 -0.11 -1.82 -0.34
N CYS A 165 -1.40 -1.51 -0.55
CA CYS A 165 -1.87 -0.15 -0.83
C CYS A 165 -1.40 0.83 0.25
N TYR A 166 -1.71 0.53 1.50
CA TYR A 166 -1.38 1.39 2.64
C TYR A 166 0.13 1.69 2.74
N ILE A 167 0.98 0.67 2.60
CA ILE A 167 2.44 0.84 2.66
C ILE A 167 2.92 1.78 1.55
N GLN A 168 2.52 1.52 0.31
CA GLN A 168 2.99 2.31 -0.83
C GLN A 168 2.52 3.77 -0.74
N LEU A 169 1.24 4.00 -0.39
CA LEU A 169 0.72 5.35 -0.19
C LEU A 169 1.42 6.07 0.97
N SER A 170 1.74 5.36 2.05
CA SER A 170 2.47 5.93 3.19
C SER A 170 3.89 6.33 2.83
N LEU A 171 4.64 5.47 2.13
CA LEU A 171 6.03 5.74 1.73
C LEU A 171 6.15 6.85 0.68
N LEU A 172 5.15 6.98 -0.19
CA LEU A 172 5.07 8.07 -1.17
C LEU A 172 4.54 9.38 -0.54
N GLY A 173 4.05 9.36 0.70
CA GLY A 173 3.48 10.53 1.37
C GLY A 173 2.17 10.99 0.74
N ILE A 174 1.34 10.07 0.28
CA ILE A 174 0.00 10.36 -0.24
C ILE A 174 -0.97 10.47 0.94
N ASP A 175 -1.79 11.53 0.97
CA ASP A 175 -2.83 11.73 1.97
C ASP A 175 -4.01 10.77 1.69
N ALA A 176 -4.07 9.69 2.47
CA ALA A 176 -5.02 8.61 2.23
C ALA A 176 -5.59 7.95 3.49
N LYS A 177 -6.82 7.47 3.33
CA LYS A 177 -7.58 6.56 4.19
C LYS A 177 -7.78 5.25 3.45
N CYS A 178 -7.13 4.20 3.92
CA CYS A 178 -7.22 2.85 3.36
C CYS A 178 -8.19 2.02 4.20
N VAL A 179 -9.23 1.45 3.60
CA VAL A 179 -10.26 0.68 4.30
C VAL A 179 -10.31 -0.76 3.79
N GLN A 180 -10.17 -1.73 4.68
CA GLN A 180 -10.48 -3.12 4.33
C GLN A 180 -11.99 -3.35 4.52
N GLY A 181 -12.67 -3.80 3.48
CA GLY A 181 -14.10 -4.09 3.56
C GLY A 181 -14.77 -4.17 2.20
N ASP A 182 -15.99 -4.69 2.18
CA ASP A 182 -16.81 -4.75 0.97
C ASP A 182 -17.35 -3.36 0.62
N THR A 183 -16.93 -2.83 -0.54
CA THR A 183 -17.38 -1.52 -1.02
C THR A 183 -18.86 -1.49 -1.38
N LEU A 184 -19.48 -2.65 -1.61
CA LEU A 184 -20.92 -2.76 -1.85
C LEU A 184 -21.72 -2.77 -0.54
N GLU A 185 -21.09 -3.04 0.60
CA GLU A 185 -21.71 -2.85 1.90
C GLU A 185 -21.75 -1.35 2.22
N ASN A 186 -22.95 -0.76 2.24
CA ASN A 186 -23.18 0.64 2.57
C ASN A 186 -22.97 0.92 4.09
N LYS A 187 -21.75 0.70 4.57
CA LYS A 187 -21.33 0.93 5.96
C LYS A 187 -20.44 2.15 6.02
N SER A 188 -20.76 3.08 6.92
CA SER A 188 -19.84 4.14 7.30
C SER A 188 -18.70 3.54 8.13
N PHE A 189 -17.46 3.89 7.80
CA PHE A 189 -16.29 3.46 8.57
C PHE A 189 -15.88 4.56 9.55
N ASP A 190 -15.75 4.20 10.83
CA ASP A 190 -15.11 5.08 11.81
C ASP A 190 -13.60 5.04 11.57
N ASN A 191 -12.94 6.20 11.56
CA ASN A 191 -11.49 6.35 11.42
C ASN A 191 -10.70 5.54 12.47
N LEU A 192 -11.31 5.19 13.61
CA LEU A 192 -10.72 4.38 14.66
C LEU A 192 -10.99 2.87 14.52
N SER A 193 -11.69 2.45 13.47
CA SER A 193 -11.98 1.02 13.23
C SER A 193 -10.70 0.26 12.89
N GLU A 194 -10.60 -0.99 13.34
CA GLU A 194 -9.41 -1.83 13.12
C GLU A 194 -9.09 -2.03 11.62
N ASN A 195 -10.12 -2.02 10.76
CA ASN A 195 -10.03 -2.15 9.31
C ASN A 195 -9.72 -0.84 8.57
N VAL A 196 -9.48 0.27 9.27
CA VAL A 196 -9.14 1.57 8.66
C VAL A 196 -7.68 1.93 8.95
N PHE A 197 -6.90 2.19 7.91
CA PHE A 197 -5.50 2.57 7.97
C PHE A 197 -5.32 3.98 7.42
N LEU A 198 -4.92 4.90 8.29
CA LEU A 198 -4.63 6.30 7.95
C LEU A 198 -3.14 6.46 7.68
N THR A 199 -2.79 7.05 6.54
CA THR A 199 -1.39 7.31 6.16
C THR A 199 -0.77 8.39 7.04
N PRO A 200 0.56 8.43 7.21
CA PRO A 200 1.22 9.52 7.94
C PRO A 200 0.86 10.92 7.38
N MET A 201 0.72 11.04 6.05
CA MET A 201 0.38 12.32 5.41
C MET A 201 -1.03 12.81 5.80
N TYR A 202 -1.98 11.92 6.07
CA TYR A 202 -3.31 12.28 6.60
C TYR A 202 -3.22 13.09 7.90
N PHE A 203 -2.32 12.70 8.79
CA PHE A 203 -2.08 13.43 10.03
C PHE A 203 -1.34 14.74 9.81
N LEU A 204 -0.36 14.75 8.90
CA LEU A 204 0.39 15.97 8.55
C LEU A 204 -0.49 17.04 7.87
N ASN A 205 -1.53 16.61 7.15
CA ASN A 205 -2.53 17.48 6.52
C ASN A 205 -3.71 17.83 7.44
N GLY A 206 -3.67 17.45 8.72
CA GLY A 206 -4.58 17.95 9.77
C GLY A 206 -5.83 17.11 10.03
N CYS A 207 -5.94 15.89 9.51
CA CYS A 207 -7.04 14.96 9.80
C CYS A 207 -8.46 15.50 9.51
N VAL A 208 -8.63 16.32 8.47
CA VAL A 208 -9.85 17.11 8.27
C VAL A 208 -10.95 16.44 7.43
N TRP A 209 -10.75 15.20 6.95
CA TRP A 209 -11.65 14.56 5.97
C TRP A 209 -11.84 13.04 6.14
#